data_AF-A0A7X8YWG2-F1
#
_entry.id   AF-A0A7X8YWG2-F1
#
_cell.length_a   1.000
_cell.length_b   1.000
_cell.length_c   1.000
_cell.angle_alpha   90.00
_cell.angle_beta   90.00
_cell.angle_gamma   90.00
#
_symmetry.space_group_name_H-M   'P 1'
#
loop_
_entity.id
_entity.type
_entity.pdbx_description
1 polymer ?
#
loop_
_entity_poly.entity_id
_entity_poly.type
_entity_poly.pdbx_seq_one_letter_code
_entity_poly.pdbx_strand_id
1 'polypeptide(L)'
;MARPIKSLKTKDKTTIKGMALGGHGAMPAAVDSMDGKVIRIRPLHLDEKYDPKEFNPWKLEVRGKTFDPGYKVALAPFSLAYKKRVYSPNRIKYPLKRVDWDPDGAPGSMGPGGRNTHNRGKSKFERISWDEAARIIADEINRVKKEYGPYAILAQGDGHGESKIVHAAHGIQYEFLKLTGGST
;
A
#
# COMPACT_ATOMS: atom_id res chain seq x y z
N MET A 1 -40.11 13.96 -28.95
CA MET A 1 -39.07 14.83 -28.35
C MET A 1 -38.29 14.04 -27.32
N ALA A 2 -36.99 13.84 -27.50
CA ALA A 2 -36.13 13.24 -26.49
C ALA A 2 -35.94 14.25 -25.34
N ARG A 3 -36.20 13.85 -24.09
CA ARG A 3 -35.94 14.70 -22.92
C ARG A 3 -34.43 14.99 -22.85
N PRO A 4 -34.00 16.23 -22.56
CA PRO A 4 -32.59 16.51 -22.37
C PRO A 4 -32.10 15.71 -21.16
N ILE A 5 -31.16 14.79 -21.38
CA ILE A 5 -30.46 14.12 -20.29
C ILE A 5 -29.65 15.21 -19.58
N LYS A 6 -30.08 15.62 -18.38
CA LYS A 6 -29.24 16.44 -17.50
C LYS A 6 -27.89 15.73 -17.38
N SER A 7 -26.79 16.45 -17.65
CA SER A 7 -25.45 15.87 -17.57
C SER A 7 -25.27 15.26 -16.17
N LEU A 8 -25.14 13.95 -16.13
CA LEU A 8 -24.94 13.24 -14.87
C LEU A 8 -23.55 13.61 -14.35
N LYS A 9 -23.49 14.03 -13.09
CA LYS A 9 -22.22 14.23 -12.40
C LYS A 9 -21.49 12.89 -12.35
N THR A 10 -20.30 12.82 -12.94
CA THR A 10 -19.53 11.56 -13.04
C THR A 10 -18.35 11.47 -12.09
N LYS A 11 -17.99 12.57 -11.40
CA LYS A 11 -16.93 12.65 -10.36
C LYS A 11 -17.03 13.96 -9.57
N ASP A 12 -16.42 14.01 -8.38
CA ASP A 12 -16.15 15.25 -7.62
C ASP A 12 -14.77 15.82 -7.95
N LYS A 13 -13.76 14.94 -8.00
CA LYS A 13 -12.36 15.33 -8.15
C LYS A 13 -11.60 14.28 -8.92
N THR A 14 -10.66 14.73 -9.75
CA THR A 14 -9.59 13.89 -10.27
C THR A 14 -8.29 14.23 -9.56
N THR A 15 -7.62 13.23 -9.01
CA THR A 15 -6.27 13.37 -8.44
C THR A 15 -5.28 12.59 -9.28
N ILE A 16 -4.12 13.20 -9.58
CA ILE A 16 -3.03 12.50 -10.25
C ILE A 16 -2.26 11.71 -9.19
N LYS A 17 -2.11 10.40 -9.40
CA LYS A 17 -1.36 9.51 -8.49
C LYS A 17 -0.53 8.53 -9.30
N GLY A 18 0.75 8.38 -8.94
CA GLY A 18 1.58 7.28 -9.45
C GLY A 18 0.99 5.93 -9.05
N MET A 19 1.04 4.94 -9.94
CA MET A 19 0.57 3.58 -9.71
C MET A 19 1.77 2.66 -9.79
N ALA A 20 2.09 1.98 -8.68
CA ALA A 20 3.33 1.22 -8.54
C ALA A 20 3.09 -0.21 -8.04
N LEU A 21 1.90 -0.75 -8.28
CA LEU A 21 1.64 -2.15 -7.96
C LEU A 21 2.52 -3.04 -8.85
N GLY A 22 3.15 -4.08 -8.30
CA GLY A 22 3.91 -5.06 -9.09
C GLY A 22 5.21 -4.52 -9.72
N GLY A 23 5.87 -3.55 -9.10
CA GLY A 23 7.21 -3.09 -9.52
C GLY A 23 7.26 -2.31 -10.82
N HIS A 24 6.12 -1.98 -11.42
CA HIS A 24 6.08 -1.08 -12.58
C HIS A 24 6.27 0.34 -12.04
N GLY A 25 7.41 0.95 -12.36
CA GLY A 25 7.77 2.30 -11.89
C GLY A 25 6.58 3.25 -11.95
N ALA A 26 6.36 4.01 -10.87
CA ALA A 26 5.11 4.68 -10.53
C ALA A 26 4.45 5.47 -11.69
N MET A 27 3.66 4.80 -12.53
CA MET A 27 3.06 5.42 -13.70
C MET A 27 1.89 6.32 -13.28
N PRO A 28 1.86 7.59 -13.70
CA PRO A 28 0.81 8.50 -13.26
C PRO A 28 -0.55 8.09 -13.85
N ALA A 29 -1.53 7.95 -12.96
CA ALA A 29 -2.92 7.71 -13.29
C ALA A 29 -3.80 8.88 -12.86
N ALA A 30 -4.88 9.10 -13.58
CA ALA A 30 -5.97 9.94 -13.14
C ALA A 30 -6.93 9.10 -12.28
N VAL A 31 -7.07 9.49 -11.01
CA VAL A 31 -7.93 8.83 -10.02
C VAL A 31 -9.14 9.72 -9.77
N ASP A 32 -10.29 9.28 -10.25
CA ASP A 32 -11.57 9.97 -10.03
C ASP A 32 -12.19 9.50 -8.72
N SER A 33 -12.62 10.46 -7.92
CA SER A 33 -13.31 10.24 -6.65
C SER A 33 -14.69 10.91 -6.64
N MET A 34 -15.62 10.30 -5.91
CA MET A 34 -16.95 10.83 -5.62
C MET A 34 -17.37 10.38 -4.21
N ASP A 35 -17.96 11.27 -3.43
CA ASP A 35 -18.45 10.99 -2.06
C ASP A 35 -17.37 10.36 -1.16
N GLY A 36 -16.15 10.88 -1.25
CA GLY A 36 -15.00 10.39 -0.48
C GLY A 36 -14.46 9.02 -0.92
N LYS A 37 -14.96 8.45 -2.02
CA LYS A 37 -14.53 7.12 -2.54
C LYS A 37 -13.91 7.22 -3.92
N VAL A 38 -12.93 6.36 -4.18
CA VAL A 38 -12.38 6.15 -5.53
C VAL A 38 -13.42 5.41 -6.36
N ILE A 39 -13.85 6.02 -7.46
CA ILE A 39 -14.83 5.43 -8.37
C ILE A 39 -14.18 4.87 -9.63
N ARG A 40 -13.08 5.48 -10.10
CA ARG A 40 -12.38 5.07 -11.32
C ARG A 40 -10.90 5.41 -11.26
N ILE A 41 -10.08 4.51 -11.80
CA ILE A 41 -8.66 4.75 -12.09
C ILE A 41 -8.52 4.59 -13.59
N ARG A 42 -7.98 5.61 -14.25
CA ARG A 42 -7.83 5.66 -15.71
C ARG A 42 -6.43 6.14 -16.11
N PRO A 43 -5.99 5.85 -17.35
CA PRO A 43 -4.82 6.48 -17.91
C PRO A 43 -4.85 8.00 -17.74
N LEU A 44 -3.71 8.57 -17.37
CA LEU A 44 -3.51 10.00 -17.48
C LEU A 44 -3.31 10.35 -18.97
N HIS A 45 -4.01 11.38 -19.41
CA HIS A 45 -3.82 12.03 -20.70
C HIS A 45 -3.00 13.29 -20.45
N LEU A 46 -1.78 13.33 -20.97
CA LEU A 46 -0.86 14.46 -20.78
C LEU A 46 -1.37 15.73 -21.48
N ASP A 47 -2.16 15.53 -22.54
CA ASP A 47 -2.86 16.51 -23.35
C ASP A 47 -4.20 16.98 -22.76
N GLU A 48 -4.61 16.50 -21.58
CA GLU A 48 -5.88 16.91 -20.94
C GLU A 48 -5.82 18.36 -20.41
N LYS A 49 -4.62 18.86 -20.08
CA LYS A 49 -4.42 20.19 -19.47
C LYS A 49 -3.44 21.11 -20.20
N TYR A 50 -2.56 20.55 -21.03
CA TYR A 50 -1.48 21.29 -21.67
C TYR A 50 -1.51 21.03 -23.18
N ASP A 51 -1.13 22.01 -23.97
CA ASP A 51 -1.06 21.87 -25.43
C ASP A 51 0.12 20.97 -25.81
N PRO A 52 -0.09 19.85 -26.53
CA PRO A 52 0.98 18.99 -26.99
C PRO A 52 2.10 19.68 -27.77
N LYS A 53 1.83 20.85 -28.37
CA LYS A 53 2.85 21.67 -29.05
C LYS A 53 3.96 22.15 -28.11
N GLU A 54 3.69 22.24 -26.82
CA GLU A 54 4.66 22.65 -25.81
C GLU A 54 5.58 21.52 -25.33
N PHE A 55 5.28 20.25 -25.67
CA PHE A 55 5.98 19.10 -25.11
C PHE A 55 7.28 18.73 -25.83
N ASN A 56 7.54 19.35 -26.99
CA ASN A 56 8.63 18.99 -27.90
C ASN A 56 8.77 17.45 -28.09
N PRO A 57 7.71 16.75 -28.55
CA PRO A 57 7.73 15.29 -28.67
C PRO A 57 8.74 14.83 -29.72
N TRP A 58 9.34 13.66 -29.51
CA TRP A 58 10.19 13.03 -30.51
C TRP A 58 9.40 12.71 -31.78
N LYS A 59 10.08 12.71 -32.92
CA LYS A 59 9.55 12.28 -34.21
C LYS A 59 10.56 11.38 -34.89
N LEU A 60 10.07 10.31 -35.51
CA LEU A 60 10.87 9.39 -36.29
C LEU A 60 10.26 9.25 -37.68
N GLU A 61 11.03 9.62 -38.70
CA GLU A 61 10.62 9.50 -40.11
C GLU A 61 11.31 8.29 -40.75
N VAL A 62 10.53 7.33 -41.23
CA VAL A 62 11.06 6.12 -41.86
C VAL A 62 10.10 5.62 -42.95
N ARG A 63 10.64 5.31 -44.13
CA ARG A 63 9.88 4.79 -45.29
C ARG A 63 8.65 5.65 -45.65
N GLY A 64 8.80 6.97 -45.63
CA GLY A 64 7.71 7.91 -45.93
C GLY A 64 6.61 7.99 -44.87
N LYS A 65 6.82 7.42 -43.68
CA LYS A 65 5.89 7.49 -42.53
C LYS A 65 6.54 8.26 -41.39
N THR A 66 5.72 9.00 -40.64
CA THR A 66 6.10 9.68 -39.40
C THR A 66 5.53 8.93 -38.20
N PHE A 67 6.37 8.67 -37.20
CA PHE A 67 5.99 8.12 -35.91
C PHE A 67 6.26 9.15 -34.81
N ASP A 68 5.33 9.27 -33.88
CA ASP A 68 5.40 10.17 -32.72
C ASP A 68 4.82 9.46 -31.46
N PRO A 69 5.05 9.98 -30.25
CA PRO A 69 4.51 9.36 -29.04
C PRO A 69 3.03 9.64 -28.86
N GLY A 70 2.31 8.68 -28.28
CA GLY A 70 0.98 8.93 -27.74
C GLY A 70 1.04 9.69 -26.41
N TYR A 71 0.07 10.58 -26.16
CA TYR A 71 -0.02 11.36 -24.91
C TYR A 71 -0.76 10.65 -23.77
N LYS A 72 -1.12 9.38 -23.96
CA LYS A 72 -1.81 8.55 -22.97
C LYS A 72 -0.84 7.63 -22.25
N VAL A 73 -0.81 7.70 -20.93
CA VAL A 73 0.00 6.81 -20.09
C VAL A 73 -0.51 5.37 -20.17
N ALA A 74 0.38 4.43 -20.50
CA ALA A 74 0.06 3.01 -20.65
C ALA A 74 0.04 2.29 -19.29
N LEU A 75 -1.03 2.47 -18.51
CA LEU A 75 -1.17 1.79 -17.23
C LEU A 75 -1.28 0.27 -17.39
N ALA A 76 -0.58 -0.46 -16.53
CA ALA A 76 -0.71 -1.91 -16.44
C ALA A 76 -2.12 -2.34 -15.96
N PRO A 77 -2.61 -3.54 -16.35
CA PRO A 77 -3.97 -3.98 -16.03
C PRO A 77 -4.30 -3.96 -14.52
N PHE A 78 -3.36 -4.38 -13.67
CA PHE A 78 -3.55 -4.38 -12.23
C PHE A 78 -3.69 -2.96 -11.63
N SER A 79 -3.09 -1.94 -12.27
CA SER A 79 -3.21 -0.54 -11.84
C SER A 79 -4.62 -0.01 -12.08
N LEU A 80 -5.24 -0.39 -13.20
CA LEU A 80 -6.63 -0.06 -13.51
C LEU A 80 -7.60 -0.74 -12.52
N ALA A 81 -7.28 -1.97 -12.11
CA ALA A 81 -8.08 -2.75 -11.17
C ALA A 81 -7.82 -2.41 -9.68
N TYR A 82 -6.88 -1.49 -9.37
CA TYR A 82 -6.40 -1.26 -8.00
C TYR A 82 -7.51 -0.88 -7.00
N LYS A 83 -8.60 -0.24 -7.48
CA LYS A 83 -9.81 0.02 -6.67
C LYS A 83 -10.33 -1.23 -5.94
N LYS A 84 -10.25 -2.40 -6.56
CA LYS A 84 -10.68 -3.69 -5.96
C LYS A 84 -9.85 -4.07 -4.74
N ARG A 85 -8.58 -3.67 -4.67
CA ARG A 85 -7.72 -3.87 -3.50
C ARG A 85 -8.09 -2.92 -2.36
N VAL A 86 -8.36 -1.65 -2.67
CA VAL A 86 -8.72 -0.62 -1.68
C VAL A 86 -9.99 -1.02 -0.90
N TYR A 87 -11.01 -1.52 -1.62
CA TYR A 87 -12.31 -1.89 -1.07
C TYR A 87 -12.54 -3.40 -0.98
N SER A 88 -11.46 -4.19 -0.97
CA SER A 88 -11.56 -5.64 -0.84
C SER A 88 -12.26 -6.03 0.47
N PRO A 89 -13.16 -7.03 0.48
CA PRO A 89 -13.69 -7.58 1.73
C PRO A 89 -12.58 -8.14 2.65
N ASN A 90 -11.42 -8.52 2.07
CA ASN A 90 -10.27 -9.04 2.80
C ASN A 90 -9.32 -7.94 3.30
N ARG A 91 -9.69 -6.66 3.20
CA ARG A 91 -8.86 -5.56 3.71
C ARG A 91 -8.78 -5.61 5.23
N ILE A 92 -7.58 -5.70 5.77
CA ILE A 92 -7.33 -5.50 7.21
C ILE A 92 -7.58 -4.01 7.53
N LYS A 93 -8.59 -3.76 8.35
CA LYS A 93 -9.07 -2.40 8.71
C LYS A 93 -8.53 -1.90 10.06
N TYR A 94 -8.15 -2.83 10.93
CA TYR A 94 -7.76 -2.56 12.32
C TYR A 94 -6.60 -3.47 12.73
N PRO A 95 -5.84 -3.09 13.76
CA PRO A 95 -4.95 -4.01 14.45
C PRO A 95 -5.72 -5.22 14.98
N LEU A 96 -5.09 -6.38 14.89
CA LEU A 96 -5.67 -7.67 15.27
C LEU A 96 -4.68 -8.41 16.18
N LYS A 97 -5.18 -9.01 17.25
CA LYS A 97 -4.43 -9.84 18.20
C LYS A 97 -5.01 -11.25 18.19
N ARG A 98 -4.16 -12.28 18.31
CA ARG A 98 -4.65 -13.67 18.35
C ARG A 98 -5.34 -13.91 19.70
N VAL A 99 -6.53 -14.50 19.68
CA VAL A 99 -7.41 -14.64 20.85
C VAL A 99 -6.81 -15.44 22.00
N ASP A 100 -5.88 -16.35 21.68
CA ASP A 100 -5.23 -17.24 22.65
C ASP A 100 -3.77 -16.84 22.91
N TRP A 101 -3.36 -15.64 22.50
CA TRP A 101 -2.02 -15.15 22.75
C TRP A 101 -2.04 -14.16 23.91
N ASP A 102 -1.39 -14.55 25.01
CA ASP A 102 -1.06 -13.64 26.10
C ASP A 102 0.37 -13.10 25.91
N PRO A 103 0.57 -11.78 25.72
CA PRO A 103 1.91 -11.19 25.63
C PRO A 103 2.72 -11.33 26.94
N ASP A 104 2.06 -11.37 28.10
CA ASP A 104 2.70 -11.48 29.41
C ASP A 104 3.04 -12.93 29.79
N GLY A 105 2.51 -13.90 29.05
CA GLY A 105 2.88 -15.30 29.19
C GLY A 105 4.37 -15.56 28.89
N ALA A 106 4.98 -16.51 29.58
CA ALA A 106 6.39 -16.87 29.35
C ALA A 106 6.64 -17.40 27.91
N PRO A 107 7.84 -17.24 27.32
CA PRO A 107 8.19 -17.88 26.07
C PRO A 107 7.93 -19.40 26.09
N GLY A 108 7.23 -19.92 25.07
CA GLY A 108 6.87 -21.34 24.99
C GLY A 108 5.69 -21.78 25.86
N SER A 109 5.13 -20.90 26.70
CA SER A 109 3.98 -21.21 27.55
C SER A 109 2.74 -21.62 26.75
N MET A 110 1.97 -22.54 27.34
CA MET A 110 0.76 -23.12 26.79
C MET A 110 -0.41 -22.98 27.77
N GLY A 111 -1.64 -22.97 27.25
CA GLY A 111 -2.86 -22.89 28.05
C GLY A 111 -3.29 -21.46 28.38
N PRO A 112 -4.20 -21.26 29.36
CA PRO A 112 -4.61 -19.95 29.84
C PRO A 112 -3.41 -19.13 30.33
N GLY A 113 -3.31 -17.87 29.91
CA GLY A 113 -2.14 -17.02 30.18
C GLY A 113 -0.89 -17.36 29.36
N GLY A 114 -1.01 -18.28 28.40
CA GLY A 114 0.09 -18.75 27.57
C GLY A 114 0.27 -17.98 26.27
N ARG A 115 1.48 -18.06 25.70
CA ARG A 115 1.77 -17.54 24.36
C ARG A 115 1.24 -18.44 23.25
N ASN A 116 0.98 -19.73 23.52
CA ASN A 116 0.29 -20.67 22.62
C ASN A 116 0.81 -20.63 21.17
N THR A 117 2.13 -20.70 20.98
CA THR A 117 2.77 -20.56 19.65
C THR A 117 2.35 -21.67 18.67
N HIS A 118 1.99 -22.85 19.17
CA HIS A 118 1.48 -24.00 18.41
C HIS A 118 0.11 -23.76 17.73
N ASN A 119 -0.59 -22.68 18.09
CA ASN A 119 -1.88 -22.29 17.52
C ASN A 119 -1.79 -21.21 16.44
N ARG A 120 -0.58 -20.75 16.08
CA ARG A 120 -0.37 -19.85 14.93
C ARG A 120 -0.89 -20.53 13.66
N GLY A 121 -1.71 -19.81 12.89
CA GLY A 121 -2.38 -20.35 11.69
C GLY A 121 -3.71 -21.09 11.95
N LYS A 122 -4.10 -21.28 13.22
CA LYS A 122 -5.35 -21.97 13.60
C LYS A 122 -6.33 -21.03 14.33
N SER A 123 -5.85 -20.41 15.41
CA SER A 123 -6.69 -19.55 16.25
C SER A 123 -7.08 -18.26 15.54
N LYS A 124 -8.26 -17.74 15.91
CA LYS A 124 -8.82 -16.51 15.35
C LYS A 124 -8.20 -15.28 16.00
N PHE A 125 -8.66 -14.13 15.56
CA PHE A 125 -8.19 -12.84 16.03
C PHE A 125 -9.32 -12.02 16.62
N GLU A 126 -8.99 -11.25 17.64
CA GLU A 126 -9.78 -10.16 18.18
C GLU A 126 -9.24 -8.83 17.68
N ARG A 127 -10.11 -7.82 17.62
CA ARG A 127 -9.71 -6.45 17.31
C ARG A 127 -9.12 -5.81 18.56
N ILE A 128 -7.99 -5.14 18.40
CA ILE A 128 -7.38 -4.32 19.45
C ILE A 128 -7.21 -2.87 18.98
N SER A 129 -6.86 -1.98 19.91
CA SER A 129 -6.54 -0.58 19.59
C SER A 129 -5.13 -0.45 19.00
N TRP A 130 -4.86 0.68 18.34
CA TRP A 130 -3.49 1.00 17.89
C TRP A 130 -2.54 1.20 19.08
N ASP A 131 -3.00 1.83 20.17
CA ASP A 131 -2.17 2.08 21.36
C ASP A 131 -1.81 0.78 22.10
N GLU A 132 -2.71 -0.20 22.10
CA GLU A 132 -2.45 -1.53 22.63
C GLU A 132 -1.45 -2.28 21.75
N ALA A 133 -1.67 -2.29 20.42
CA ALA A 133 -0.75 -2.94 19.49
C ALA A 133 0.66 -2.35 19.58
N ALA A 134 0.76 -1.02 19.63
CA ALA A 134 2.04 -0.31 19.73
C ALA A 134 2.76 -0.61 21.05
N ARG A 135 2.04 -0.60 22.18
CA ARG A 135 2.62 -0.97 23.49
C ARG A 135 3.15 -2.39 23.49
N ILE A 136 2.33 -3.36 23.08
CA ILE A 136 2.73 -4.77 23.03
C ILE A 136 4.01 -4.96 22.20
N ILE A 137 4.10 -4.32 21.03
CA ILE A 137 5.28 -4.39 20.16
C ILE A 137 6.49 -3.75 20.84
N ALA A 138 6.33 -2.56 21.43
CA ALA A 138 7.41 -1.85 22.11
C ALA A 138 7.95 -2.62 23.32
N ASP A 139 7.05 -3.19 24.13
CA ASP A 139 7.40 -3.96 25.32
C ASP A 139 8.17 -5.23 24.95
N GLU A 140 7.74 -5.94 23.90
CA GLU A 140 8.48 -7.12 23.41
C GLU A 140 9.84 -6.76 22.82
N ILE A 141 9.96 -5.65 22.08
CA ILE A 141 11.25 -5.16 21.58
C ILE A 141 12.18 -4.86 22.76
N ASN A 142 11.69 -4.16 23.79
CA ASN A 142 12.48 -3.84 24.96
C ASN A 142 12.88 -5.08 25.76
N ARG A 143 11.97 -6.04 25.96
CA ARG A 143 12.24 -7.30 26.65
C ARG A 143 13.31 -8.11 25.91
N VAL A 144 13.13 -8.33 24.61
CA VAL A 144 14.08 -9.10 23.78
C VAL A 144 15.45 -8.44 23.76
N LYS A 145 15.50 -7.11 23.59
CA LYS A 145 16.77 -6.37 23.66
C LYS A 145 17.47 -6.50 25.00
N LYS A 146 16.72 -6.40 26.10
CA LYS A 146 17.27 -6.50 27.46
C LYS A 146 17.81 -7.90 27.75
N GLU A 147 17.12 -8.94 27.28
CA GLU A 147 17.42 -10.33 27.61
C GLU A 147 18.45 -10.97 26.67
N TYR A 148 18.38 -10.68 25.38
CA TYR A 148 19.16 -11.36 24.34
C TYR A 148 19.98 -10.42 23.44
N GLY A 149 19.85 -9.10 23.63
CA GLY A 149 20.46 -8.10 22.77
C GLY A 149 19.60 -7.76 21.53
N PRO A 150 19.91 -6.64 20.85
CA PRO A 150 19.10 -6.13 19.74
C PRO A 150 19.10 -7.05 18.50
N TYR A 151 20.20 -7.76 18.24
CA TYR A 151 20.31 -8.69 17.11
C TYR A 151 19.49 -9.97 17.28
N ALA A 152 18.83 -10.19 18.43
CA ALA A 152 17.84 -11.26 18.58
C ALA A 152 16.49 -10.95 17.90
N ILE A 153 16.28 -9.71 17.46
CA ILE A 153 15.12 -9.30 16.68
C ILE A 153 15.45 -9.49 15.20
N LEU A 154 14.73 -10.40 14.54
CA LEU A 154 14.80 -10.54 13.09
C LEU A 154 13.87 -9.53 12.41
N ALA A 155 14.43 -8.70 11.55
CA ALA A 155 13.70 -7.83 10.64
C ALA A 155 13.87 -8.35 9.21
N GLN A 156 12.81 -8.88 8.63
CA GLN A 156 12.78 -9.30 7.24
C GLN A 156 11.74 -8.47 6.48
N GLY A 157 12.23 -7.59 5.60
CA GLY A 157 11.43 -6.90 4.60
C GLY A 157 11.85 -7.36 3.20
N ASP A 158 11.04 -8.18 2.55
CA ASP A 158 11.26 -8.61 1.17
C ASP A 158 10.06 -8.20 0.28
N GLY A 159 10.34 -7.85 -0.97
CA GLY A 159 9.35 -7.61 -2.01
C GLY A 159 9.47 -6.27 -2.75
N HIS A 160 8.84 -6.20 -3.93
CA HIS A 160 8.63 -4.94 -4.64
C HIS A 160 7.42 -4.22 -4.03
N GLY A 161 7.67 -3.15 -3.27
CA GLY A 161 6.64 -2.37 -2.58
C GLY A 161 5.91 -1.44 -3.54
N GLU A 162 4.71 -0.98 -3.14
CA GLU A 162 4.10 0.16 -3.85
C GLU A 162 4.97 1.40 -3.61
N SER A 163 5.58 1.93 -4.66
CA SER A 163 6.39 3.15 -4.59
C SER A 163 5.49 4.36 -4.26
N LYS A 164 5.38 4.76 -2.99
CA LYS A 164 4.86 6.08 -2.57
C LYS A 164 5.56 6.63 -1.33
N ILE A 165 5.72 7.95 -1.35
CA ILE A 165 6.62 8.80 -0.53
C ILE A 165 6.17 8.93 0.95
N VAL A 166 5.07 8.29 1.37
CA VAL A 166 4.56 8.39 2.77
C VAL A 166 4.88 7.14 3.60
N HIS A 167 5.00 5.97 2.97
CA HIS A 167 5.29 4.72 3.67
C HIS A 167 6.30 3.92 2.86
N ALA A 168 7.58 4.05 3.19
CA ALA A 168 8.61 3.13 2.73
C ALA A 168 8.39 1.78 3.43
N ALA A 169 7.37 1.03 3.01
CA ALA A 169 6.88 -0.16 3.71
C ALA A 169 7.96 -1.24 3.92
N HIS A 170 9.04 -1.19 3.13
CA HIS A 170 10.20 -2.07 3.28
C HIS A 170 11.30 -1.51 4.16
N GLY A 171 11.44 -0.19 4.25
CA GLY A 171 12.55 0.44 4.97
C GLY A 171 12.16 0.91 6.37
N ILE A 172 10.88 1.20 6.62
CA ILE A 172 10.46 1.90 7.84
C ILE A 172 10.74 1.10 9.10
N GLN A 173 10.56 -0.22 9.07
CA GLN A 173 10.87 -1.09 10.20
C GLN A 173 12.37 -1.24 10.42
N TYR A 174 13.20 -1.24 9.36
CA TYR A 174 14.66 -1.26 9.50
C TYR A 174 15.19 0.05 10.08
N GLU A 175 14.70 1.20 9.61
CA GLU A 175 15.09 2.49 10.15
C GLU A 175 14.67 2.63 11.62
N PHE A 176 13.45 2.21 11.95
CA PHE A 176 13.00 2.16 13.34
C PHE A 176 13.91 1.26 14.20
N LEU A 177 14.17 0.03 13.77
CA LEU A 177 14.98 -0.91 14.56
C LEU A 177 16.42 -0.45 14.71
N LYS A 178 17.01 0.16 13.66
CA LYS A 178 18.33 0.80 13.70
C LYS A 178 18.40 1.89 14.78
N LEU A 179 17.39 2.76 14.86
CA LEU A 179 17.30 3.79 15.91
C LEU A 179 17.13 3.18 17.31
N THR A 180 16.57 1.97 17.41
CA THR A 180 16.39 1.27 18.68
C THR A 180 17.52 0.30 19.03
N GLY A 181 18.65 0.30 18.33
CA GLY A 181 19.83 -0.50 18.66
C GLY A 181 20.17 -1.63 17.69
N GLY A 182 19.43 -1.75 16.59
CA GLY A 182 19.67 -2.71 15.52
C GLY A 182 18.75 -3.93 15.53
N SER A 183 18.91 -4.77 14.52
CA SER A 183 18.22 -6.05 14.31
C SER A 183 19.09 -6.94 13.42
N THR A 184 18.83 -8.25 13.44
CA THR A 184 19.31 -9.17 12.40
C THR A 184 18.39 -9.12 11.19
#